data_AF-A0A6J6PCN5-F1
#
_entry.id   AF-A0A6J6PCN5-F1
#
_cell.length_a   1.000
_cell.length_b   1.000
_cell.length_c   1.000
_cell.angle_alpha   90.00
_cell.angle_beta   90.00
_cell.angle_gamma   90.00
#
_symmetry.space_group_name_H-M   'P 1'
#
loop_
_entity.id
_entity.type
_entity.pdbx_description
1 polymer ?
#
loop_
_entity_poly.entity_id
_entity_poly.type
_entity_poly.pdbx_seq_one_letter_code
_entity_poly.pdbx_strand_id
1 'polypeptide(L)'
;MLSKPTSDQMLIGIARDLREQVLPHLTDQPAVVVMGMIDQILRNLSVRVANEIEWMHEEVAAIAAMAGRDPGSPQSLQLQHVVEWYGSVSRWLSAGVEAAYAGGDQAEIDKWRALIEARSAHEQAIMGSLDLVGRG
;
A
#
# COMPACT_ATOMS: atom_id res chain seq x y z
N MET A 1 -26.29 -6.91 14.39
CA MET A 1 -25.55 -7.69 13.38
C MET A 1 -24.37 -8.35 14.08
N LEU A 2 -24.24 -9.68 14.03
CA LEU A 2 -22.96 -10.30 14.37
C LEU A 2 -21.96 -9.82 13.30
N SER A 3 -21.05 -8.92 13.63
CA SER A 3 -20.03 -8.46 12.69
C SER A 3 -19.16 -9.65 12.33
N LYS A 4 -19.18 -10.07 11.06
CA LYS A 4 -18.18 -11.00 10.55
C LYS A 4 -16.81 -10.33 10.68
N PRO A 5 -15.74 -11.10 10.98
CA PRO A 5 -14.41 -10.54 11.05
C PRO A 5 -14.03 -9.90 9.72
N THR A 6 -13.33 -8.79 9.80
CA THR A 6 -12.77 -8.11 8.62
C THR A 6 -11.58 -8.89 8.05
N SER A 7 -11.17 -8.61 6.82
CA SER A 7 -10.04 -9.30 6.18
C SER A 7 -8.74 -9.13 6.97
N ASP A 8 -8.49 -7.93 7.54
CA ASP A 8 -7.31 -7.67 8.38
C ASP A 8 -7.32 -8.51 9.66
N GLN A 9 -8.49 -8.66 10.31
CA GLN A 9 -8.67 -9.49 11.50
C GLN A 9 -8.44 -10.98 11.20
N MET A 10 -8.91 -11.45 10.03
CA MET A 10 -8.67 -12.82 9.59
C MET A 10 -7.18 -13.10 9.35
N LEU A 11 -6.48 -12.18 8.67
CA LEU A 11 -5.05 -12.30 8.40
C LEU A 11 -4.20 -12.30 9.68
N ILE A 12 -4.50 -11.40 10.63
CA ILE A 12 -3.84 -11.36 11.94
C ILE A 12 -4.10 -12.63 12.73
N GLY A 13 -5.33 -13.15 12.68
CA GLY A 13 -5.70 -14.42 13.32
C GLY A 13 -4.87 -15.59 12.79
N ILE A 14 -4.78 -15.73 11.46
CA ILE A 14 -3.97 -16.79 10.82
C ILE A 14 -2.50 -16.64 11.19
N ALA A 15 -1.94 -15.42 11.14
CA ALA A 15 -0.55 -15.16 11.48
C ALA A 15 -0.24 -15.54 12.94
N ARG A 16 -1.17 -15.24 13.86
CA ARG A 16 -1.08 -15.65 15.26
C ARG A 16 -1.11 -17.17 15.41
N ASP A 17 -2.06 -17.85 14.78
CA ASP A 17 -2.19 -19.31 14.88
C ASP A 17 -0.97 -20.03 14.30
N LEU A 18 -0.40 -19.53 13.20
CA LEU A 18 0.86 -20.05 12.65
C LEU A 18 2.02 -19.94 13.65
N ARG A 19 2.14 -18.80 14.35
CA ARG A 19 3.19 -18.60 15.35
C ARG A 19 2.97 -19.42 16.62
N GLU A 20 1.76 -19.46 17.13
CA GLU A 20 1.47 -20.03 18.44
C GLU A 20 1.23 -21.55 18.38
N GLN A 21 0.68 -22.04 17.27
CA GLN A 21 0.26 -23.44 17.15
C GLN A 21 1.13 -24.24 16.17
N VAL A 22 1.71 -23.63 15.14
CA VAL A 22 2.47 -24.39 14.11
C VAL A 22 3.98 -24.29 14.34
N LEU A 23 4.51 -23.09 14.53
CA LEU A 23 5.94 -22.84 14.70
C LEU A 23 6.61 -23.70 15.79
N PRO A 24 6.01 -23.95 16.98
CA PRO A 24 6.64 -24.77 18.02
C PRO A 24 6.89 -26.23 17.63
N HIS A 25 6.23 -26.71 16.56
CA HIS A 25 6.36 -28.08 16.07
C HIS A 25 7.31 -28.22 14.88
N LEU A 26 7.87 -27.10 14.38
CA LEU A 26 8.86 -27.11 13.32
C LEU A 26 10.25 -27.38 13.89
N THR A 27 10.88 -28.46 13.44
CA THR A 27 12.22 -28.87 13.88
C THR A 27 13.31 -28.56 12.87
N ASP A 28 12.95 -28.34 11.60
CA ASP A 28 13.86 -27.98 10.52
C ASP A 28 14.05 -26.46 10.46
N GLN A 29 15.32 -26.03 10.48
CA GLN A 29 15.68 -24.60 10.51
C GLN A 29 15.21 -23.85 9.24
N PRO A 30 15.38 -24.37 8.01
CA PRO A 30 14.75 -23.80 6.82
C PRO A 30 13.22 -23.60 6.96
N ALA A 31 12.50 -24.59 7.49
CA ALA A 31 11.05 -24.48 7.69
C ALA A 31 10.68 -23.36 8.68
N VAL A 32 11.45 -23.19 9.76
CA VAL A 32 11.28 -22.08 10.70
C VAL A 32 11.45 -20.71 10.03
N VAL A 33 12.46 -20.56 9.16
CA VAL A 33 12.68 -19.30 8.41
C VAL A 33 11.50 -19.02 7.47
N VAL A 34 11.06 -20.01 6.70
CA VAL A 34 9.90 -19.87 5.80
C VAL A 34 8.64 -19.51 6.59
N MET A 35 8.44 -20.10 7.77
CA MET A 35 7.31 -19.75 8.64
C MET A 35 7.35 -18.29 9.10
N GLY A 36 8.54 -17.79 9.46
CA GLY A 36 8.73 -16.37 9.79
C GLY A 36 8.40 -15.45 8.60
N MET A 37 8.81 -15.82 7.39
CA MET A 37 8.46 -15.06 6.17
C MET A 37 6.95 -15.05 5.91
N ILE A 38 6.25 -16.16 6.12
CA ILE A 38 4.79 -16.25 5.94
C ILE A 38 4.07 -15.35 6.97
N ASP A 39 4.45 -15.40 8.25
CA ASP A 39 3.87 -14.55 9.30
C ASP A 39 4.02 -13.06 8.96
N GLN A 40 5.20 -12.67 8.48
CA GLN A 40 5.48 -11.30 8.06
C GLN A 40 4.61 -10.87 6.85
N ILE A 41 4.52 -11.71 5.81
CA ILE A 41 3.67 -11.43 4.65
C ILE A 41 2.21 -11.25 5.08
N LEU A 42 1.68 -12.11 5.96
CA LEU A 42 0.29 -12.02 6.42
C LEU A 42 0.01 -10.71 7.18
N ARG A 43 0.97 -10.26 7.99
CA ARG A 43 0.87 -8.98 8.72
C ARG A 43 0.89 -7.78 7.78
N ASN A 44 1.69 -7.84 6.73
CA ASN A 44 1.79 -6.75 5.76
C ASN A 44 0.54 -6.71 4.89
N LEU A 45 0.02 -7.87 4.50
CA LEU A 45 -1.28 -7.97 3.84
C LEU A 45 -2.38 -7.41 4.73
N SER A 46 -2.34 -7.63 6.05
CA SER A 46 -3.31 -7.04 6.99
C SER A 46 -3.29 -5.51 6.96
N VAL A 47 -2.11 -4.89 7.04
CA VAL A 47 -1.96 -3.43 6.91
C VAL A 47 -2.48 -2.95 5.56
N ARG A 48 -2.10 -3.64 4.48
CA ARG A 48 -2.51 -3.29 3.12
C ARG A 48 -4.03 -3.33 2.95
N VAL A 49 -4.68 -4.44 3.31
CA VAL A 49 -6.14 -4.57 3.14
C VAL A 49 -6.93 -3.63 4.04
N ALA A 50 -6.36 -3.19 5.16
CA ALA A 50 -7.01 -2.25 6.07
C ALA A 50 -6.96 -0.80 5.56
N ASN A 51 -5.90 -0.40 4.83
CA ASN A 51 -5.63 1.02 4.56
C ASN A 51 -5.50 1.39 3.07
N GLU A 52 -5.18 0.45 2.17
CA GLU A 52 -4.79 0.77 0.78
C GLU A 52 -5.88 1.53 0.00
N ILE A 53 -7.16 1.22 0.24
CA ILE A 53 -8.27 1.92 -0.41
C ILE A 53 -8.37 3.37 0.07
N GLU A 54 -8.25 3.59 1.38
CA GLU A 54 -8.28 4.94 1.97
C GLU A 54 -7.12 5.78 1.43
N TRP A 55 -5.89 5.25 1.50
CA TRP A 55 -4.71 5.91 0.96
C TRP A 55 -4.79 6.21 -0.53
N MET A 56 -5.36 5.29 -1.32
CA MET A 56 -5.62 5.50 -2.75
C MET A 56 -6.57 6.70 -2.96
N HIS A 57 -7.63 6.82 -2.15
CA HIS A 57 -8.58 7.93 -2.26
C HIS A 57 -7.96 9.28 -1.85
N GLU A 58 -7.20 9.31 -0.74
CA GLU A 58 -6.47 10.50 -0.30
C GLU A 58 -5.50 11.00 -1.37
N GLU A 59 -4.76 10.06 -1.96
CA GLU A 59 -3.80 10.36 -3.00
C GLU A 59 -4.47 10.88 -4.28
N VAL A 60 -5.55 10.24 -4.72
CA VAL A 60 -6.32 10.69 -5.88
C VAL A 60 -6.82 12.12 -5.67
N ALA A 61 -7.36 12.42 -4.48
CA ALA A 61 -7.84 13.76 -4.15
C ALA A 61 -6.72 14.80 -4.19
N ALA A 62 -5.53 14.46 -3.66
CA ALA A 62 -4.38 15.34 -3.65
C ALA A 62 -3.83 15.61 -5.06
N ILE A 63 -3.69 14.58 -5.89
CA ILE A 63 -3.24 14.71 -7.29
C ILE A 63 -4.26 15.51 -8.11
N ALA A 64 -5.55 15.23 -7.94
CA ALA A 64 -6.63 15.93 -8.63
C ALA A 64 -6.65 17.43 -8.30
N ALA A 65 -6.50 17.78 -7.02
CA ALA A 65 -6.44 19.16 -6.56
C ALA A 65 -5.23 19.91 -7.16
N MET A 66 -4.05 19.28 -7.16
CA MET A 66 -2.84 19.84 -7.77
C MET A 66 -2.97 19.98 -9.30
N ALA A 67 -3.59 19.02 -9.96
CA ALA A 67 -3.81 19.06 -11.40
C ALA A 67 -4.95 20.02 -11.83
N GLY A 68 -5.77 20.49 -10.88
CA GLY A 68 -6.97 21.28 -11.16
C GLY A 68 -8.03 20.51 -11.96
N ARG A 69 -8.16 19.20 -11.73
CA ARG A 69 -9.03 18.30 -12.50
C ARG A 69 -9.95 17.49 -11.60
N ASP A 70 -11.14 17.18 -12.10
CA ASP A 70 -12.04 16.21 -11.46
C ASP A 70 -11.56 14.78 -11.82
N PRO A 71 -11.21 13.93 -10.84
CA PRO A 71 -10.80 12.54 -11.09
C PRO A 71 -11.97 11.65 -11.53
N GLY A 72 -13.22 12.10 -11.37
CA GLY A 72 -14.40 11.29 -11.64
C GLY A 72 -14.45 10.04 -10.76
N SER A 73 -14.99 8.95 -11.32
CA SER A 73 -15.10 7.67 -10.62
C SER A 73 -14.75 6.51 -11.55
N PRO A 74 -14.28 5.37 -11.01
CA PRO A 74 -14.05 4.19 -11.82
C PRO A 74 -15.36 3.70 -12.45
N GLN A 75 -15.28 3.09 -13.62
CA GLN A 75 -16.46 2.59 -14.35
C GLN A 75 -17.24 1.54 -13.54
N SER A 76 -16.54 0.72 -12.75
CA SER A 76 -17.14 -0.17 -11.77
C SER A 76 -16.14 -0.48 -10.65
N LEU A 77 -16.59 -1.21 -9.62
CA LEU A 77 -15.75 -1.68 -8.51
C LEU A 77 -14.96 -2.95 -8.83
N GLN A 78 -15.00 -3.43 -10.08
CA GLN A 78 -14.10 -4.50 -10.50
C GLN A 78 -12.67 -3.97 -10.47
N LEU A 79 -11.75 -4.75 -9.89
CA LEU A 79 -10.38 -4.33 -9.63
C LEU A 79 -9.69 -3.75 -10.88
N GLN A 80 -9.92 -4.35 -12.06
CA GLN A 80 -9.37 -3.85 -13.32
C GLN A 80 -9.77 -2.40 -13.61
N HIS A 81 -11.05 -2.04 -13.48
CA HIS A 81 -11.51 -0.67 -13.72
C HIS A 81 -11.01 0.31 -12.66
N VAL A 82 -10.88 -0.13 -11.41
CA VAL A 82 -10.31 0.69 -10.33
C VAL A 82 -8.83 0.98 -10.62
N VAL A 83 -8.06 -0.02 -11.04
CA VAL A 83 -6.65 0.12 -11.41
C VAL A 83 -6.48 1.02 -12.63
N GLU A 84 -7.31 0.86 -13.66
CA GLU A 84 -7.28 1.71 -14.86
C GLU A 84 -7.58 3.18 -14.53
N TRP A 85 -8.59 3.41 -13.70
CA TRP A 85 -8.96 4.73 -13.20
C TRP A 85 -7.86 5.37 -12.34
N TYR A 86 -7.38 4.68 -11.31
CA TYR A 86 -6.30 5.16 -10.45
C TYR A 86 -5.01 5.41 -11.25
N GLY A 87 -4.70 4.54 -12.20
CA GLY A 87 -3.59 4.71 -13.14
C GLY A 87 -3.75 5.95 -14.03
N SER A 88 -4.98 6.32 -14.38
CA SER A 88 -5.24 7.56 -15.14
C SER A 88 -4.95 8.83 -14.33
N VAL A 89 -5.31 8.84 -13.04
CA VAL A 89 -5.00 9.95 -12.13
C VAL A 89 -3.50 9.98 -11.86
N SER A 90 -2.85 8.84 -11.65
CA SER A 90 -1.40 8.75 -11.46
C SER A 90 -0.59 9.32 -12.63
N ARG A 91 -1.10 9.25 -13.86
CA ARG A 91 -0.45 9.91 -15.01
C ARG A 91 -0.44 11.44 -14.89
N TRP A 92 -1.38 12.04 -14.16
CA TRP A 92 -1.37 13.49 -13.91
C TRP A 92 -0.23 13.88 -12.97
N LEU A 93 0.09 13.04 -11.99
CA LEU A 93 1.27 13.23 -11.14
C LEU A 93 2.55 13.25 -11.99
N SER A 94 2.75 12.25 -12.85
CA SER A 94 3.93 12.20 -13.74
C SER A 94 4.00 13.42 -14.66
N ALA A 95 2.90 13.78 -15.32
CA ALA A 95 2.86 14.95 -16.20
C ALA A 95 3.07 16.27 -15.45
N GLY A 96 2.53 16.41 -14.24
CA GLY A 96 2.69 17.59 -13.39
C GLY A 96 4.13 17.78 -12.95
N VAL A 97 4.79 16.69 -12.52
CA VAL A 97 6.23 16.69 -12.19
C VAL A 97 7.06 17.12 -13.39
N GLU A 98 6.86 16.50 -14.56
CA GLU A 98 7.60 16.84 -15.79
C GLU A 98 7.41 18.31 -16.18
N ALA A 99 6.17 18.82 -16.13
CA ALA A 99 5.87 20.20 -16.43
C ALA A 99 6.53 21.19 -15.44
N ALA A 100 6.53 20.86 -14.14
CA ALA A 100 7.16 21.68 -13.11
C ALA A 100 8.68 21.79 -13.33
N TYR A 101 9.35 20.66 -13.62
CA TYR A 101 10.77 20.67 -13.95
C TYR A 101 11.08 21.44 -15.22
N ALA A 102 10.26 21.30 -16.28
CA ALA A 102 10.44 22.04 -17.51
C ALA A 102 10.24 23.56 -17.33
N GLY A 103 9.32 23.96 -16.45
CA GLY A 103 9.04 25.36 -16.13
C GLY A 103 10.09 26.01 -15.20
N GLY A 104 10.84 25.21 -14.45
CA GLY A 104 11.90 25.69 -13.55
C GLY A 104 11.39 26.40 -12.28
N ASP A 105 10.09 26.32 -11.99
CA ASP A 105 9.51 26.87 -10.76
C ASP A 105 9.75 25.90 -9.60
N GLN A 106 10.73 26.24 -8.74
CA GLN A 106 11.10 25.41 -7.60
C GLN A 106 9.95 25.19 -6.63
N ALA A 107 9.09 26.19 -6.41
CA ALA A 107 7.97 26.07 -5.48
C ALA A 107 6.93 25.06 -5.99
N GLU A 108 6.73 24.98 -7.32
CA GLU A 108 5.85 24.00 -7.93
C GLU A 108 6.47 22.61 -7.91
N ILE A 109 7.77 22.49 -8.21
CA ILE A 109 8.52 21.22 -8.11
C ILE A 109 8.40 20.63 -6.70
N ASP A 110 8.55 21.46 -5.66
CA ASP A 110 8.51 21.01 -4.26
C ASP A 110 7.12 20.47 -3.87
N LYS A 111 6.04 21.08 -4.37
CA LYS A 111 4.67 20.56 -4.13
C LYS A 111 4.46 19.18 -4.76
N TRP A 112 4.90 18.99 -6.00
CA TRP A 112 4.78 17.70 -6.68
C TRP A 112 5.65 16.63 -6.03
N ARG A 113 6.85 17.00 -5.55
CA ARG A 113 7.72 16.10 -4.76
C ARG A 113 7.05 15.68 -3.45
N ALA A 114 6.40 16.59 -2.74
CA ALA A 114 5.69 16.27 -1.50
C ALA A 114 4.61 15.18 -1.71
N LEU A 115 3.94 15.17 -2.88
CA LEU A 115 3.00 14.08 -3.22
C LEU A 115 3.69 12.73 -3.45
N ILE A 116 4.87 12.73 -4.08
CA ILE A 116 5.68 11.51 -4.25
C ILE A 116 6.17 11.00 -2.90
N GLU A 117 6.60 11.89 -2.01
CA GLU A 117 7.02 11.55 -0.65
C GLU A 117 5.86 10.95 0.15
N ALA A 118 4.65 11.52 0.06
CA ALA A 118 3.46 10.97 0.69
C ALA A 118 3.13 9.56 0.17
N ARG A 119 3.18 9.33 -1.15
CA ARG A 119 3.03 8.00 -1.75
C ARG A 119 4.08 7.02 -1.21
N SER A 120 5.34 7.46 -1.15
CA SER A 120 6.44 6.62 -0.66
C SER A 120 6.27 6.28 0.83
N ALA A 121 5.75 7.20 1.64
CA ALA A 121 5.45 6.93 3.05
C ALA A 121 4.40 5.82 3.22
N HIS A 122 3.35 5.81 2.39
CA HIS A 122 2.36 4.72 2.38
C HIS A 122 2.98 3.39 1.93
N GLU A 123 3.82 3.40 0.90
CA GLU A 123 4.54 2.21 0.46
C GLU A 123 5.47 1.67 1.56
N GLN A 124 6.19 2.55 2.26
CA GLN A 124 7.02 2.18 3.40
C GLN A 124 6.19 1.65 4.58
N ALA A 125 4.97 2.13 4.81
CA ALA A 125 4.10 1.58 5.83
C ALA A 125 3.70 0.12 5.53
N ILE A 126 3.62 -0.26 4.25
CA ILE A 126 3.33 -1.63 3.79
C ILE A 126 4.59 -2.50 3.77
N MET A 127 5.70 -1.93 3.28
CA MET A 127 6.94 -2.64 2.96
C MET A 127 7.97 -2.63 4.08
N GLY A 128 7.99 -1.60 4.94
CA GLY A 128 8.96 -1.42 6.03
C GLY A 128 8.87 -2.49 7.11
N SER A 129 7.79 -3.27 7.10
CA SER A 129 7.63 -4.48 7.90
C SER A 129 8.18 -5.74 7.23
N LEU A 130 8.75 -5.69 6.02
CA LEU A 130 9.55 -6.76 5.38
C LEU A 130 11.03 -6.71 5.80
N ASP A 131 11.33 -6.65 7.08
CA ASP A 131 12.68 -6.98 7.54
C ASP A 131 13.01 -8.43 7.16
N LEU A 132 14.08 -8.62 6.39
CA LEU A 132 14.54 -9.93 5.93
C LEU A 132 14.75 -10.89 7.12
N VAL A 133 13.78 -11.77 7.35
CA VAL A 133 13.88 -12.89 8.29
C VAL A 133 15.14 -13.68 7.92
N GLY A 134 16.16 -13.65 8.78
CA GLY A 134 17.43 -14.36 8.57
C GLY A 134 18.70 -13.50 8.39
N ARG A 135 18.68 -12.18 8.65
CA ARG A 135 19.90 -11.38 8.85
C ARG A 135 20.04 -10.93 10.31
N GLY A 136 20.41 -11.86 11.19
CA GLY A 136 20.75 -11.60 12.60
C GLY A 136 20.17 -12.64 13.53
#